data_AF-A0A2K3NFK5-F1
#
_entry.id   AF-A0A2K3NFK5-F1
#
_cell.length_a   1.000
_cell.length_b   1.000
_cell.length_c   1.000
_cell.angle_alpha   90.00
_cell.angle_beta   90.00
_cell.angle_gamma   90.00
#
_symmetry.space_group_name_H-M   'P 1'
#
loop_
_entity.id
_entity.type
_entity.pdbx_description
1 polymer ?
#
loop_
_entity_poly.entity_id
_entity_poly.type
_entity_poly.pdbx_seq_one_letter_code
_entity_poly.pdbx_strand_id
1 'polypeptide(L)'
;MGFDEENIGKILARCPEIFASSISKTLQRKIEFLSRIGVSKAYIPVVIRKYPKLLVSDIDKTLPQRIVYFIKLGLSEKDIAFMVSKFSPILGYSIKEKDVLRPKIEFLVNTMKRPVKEVVSYPRYFSYSLEKKIKPRYWVLKGRNIECSLKDMLGKNDEEFAAEFMGVGRNSAHDRL
;
A
#
# COMPACT_ATOMS: atom_id res chain seq x y z
N MET A 1 7.05 -23.26 12.00
CA MET A 1 6.53 -22.26 11.03
C MET A 1 6.76 -20.80 11.46
N GLY A 2 7.40 -20.52 12.62
CA GLY A 2 7.75 -19.14 13.00
C GLY A 2 6.55 -18.25 13.39
N PHE A 3 5.39 -18.86 13.70
CA PHE A 3 4.23 -18.18 14.26
C PHE A 3 4.07 -18.64 15.71
N ASP A 4 4.01 -17.70 16.65
CA ASP A 4 3.61 -17.99 18.04
C ASP A 4 2.08 -18.11 18.17
N GLU A 5 1.62 -18.74 19.26
CA GLU A 5 0.19 -19.03 19.50
C GLU A 5 -0.67 -17.75 19.55
N GLU A 6 -0.13 -16.65 20.09
CA GLU A 6 -0.82 -15.36 20.15
C GLU A 6 -1.07 -14.79 18.74
N ASN A 7 -0.10 -14.90 17.84
CA ASN A 7 -0.24 -14.48 16.45
C ASN A 7 -1.21 -15.39 15.68
N ILE A 8 -1.27 -16.68 15.99
CA ILE A 8 -2.27 -17.60 15.40
C ILE A 8 -3.68 -17.16 15.79
N GLY A 9 -3.93 -16.86 17.08
CA GLY A 9 -5.24 -16.37 17.54
C GLY A 9 -5.70 -15.10 16.81
N LYS A 10 -4.80 -14.11 16.64
CA LYS A 10 -5.11 -12.86 15.91
C LYS A 10 -5.40 -13.08 14.42
N ILE A 11 -4.74 -14.06 13.79
CA ILE A 11 -4.97 -14.43 12.39
C ILE A 11 -6.36 -15.07 12.24
N LEU A 12 -6.69 -16.03 13.11
CA LEU A 12 -7.97 -16.74 13.08
C LEU A 12 -9.15 -15.79 13.34
N ALA A 13 -9.02 -14.85 14.28
CA ALA A 13 -10.05 -13.84 14.56
C ALA A 13 -10.30 -12.89 13.38
N ARG A 14 -9.29 -12.62 12.54
CA ARG A 14 -9.38 -11.70 11.38
C ARG A 14 -9.75 -12.39 10.07
N CYS A 15 -9.63 -13.72 10.01
CA CYS A 15 -9.86 -14.50 8.81
C CYS A 15 -10.40 -15.89 9.19
N PRO A 16 -11.63 -15.98 9.71
CA PRO A 16 -12.25 -17.25 10.09
C PRO A 16 -12.42 -18.20 8.89
N GLU A 17 -12.39 -17.68 7.66
CA GLU A 17 -12.50 -18.48 6.43
C GLU A 17 -11.32 -19.44 6.22
N ILE A 18 -10.21 -19.28 6.96
CA ILE A 18 -9.06 -20.20 6.95
C ILE A 18 -9.47 -21.64 7.31
N PHE A 19 -10.47 -21.83 8.18
CA PHE A 19 -10.94 -23.16 8.60
C PHE A 19 -11.53 -23.98 7.45
N ALA A 20 -12.01 -23.33 6.38
CA ALA A 20 -12.55 -23.99 5.20
C ALA A 20 -11.47 -24.49 4.21
N SER A 21 -10.20 -24.16 4.46
CA SER A 21 -9.08 -24.53 3.59
C SER A 21 -8.20 -25.58 4.24
N SER A 22 -7.55 -26.47 3.48
CA SER A 22 -6.51 -27.34 4.06
C SER A 22 -5.32 -26.46 4.46
N ILE A 23 -5.26 -26.08 5.73
CA ILE A 23 -4.40 -25.01 6.24
C ILE A 23 -2.93 -25.23 5.85
N SER A 24 -2.42 -26.45 6.02
CA SER A 24 -1.01 -26.77 5.80
C SER A 24 -0.57 -26.61 4.33
N LYS A 25 -1.31 -27.22 3.40
CA LYS A 25 -0.97 -27.14 1.95
C LYS A 25 -1.20 -25.74 1.40
N THR A 26 -2.29 -25.08 1.80
CA THR A 26 -2.59 -23.71 1.35
C THR A 26 -1.54 -22.72 1.86
N LEU A 27 -1.19 -22.80 3.14
CA LEU A 27 -0.17 -21.96 3.77
C LEU A 27 1.19 -22.15 3.11
N GLN A 28 1.60 -23.40 2.89
CA GLN A 28 2.87 -23.70 2.22
C GLN A 28 2.94 -23.09 0.82
N ARG A 29 1.88 -23.23 0.01
CA ARG A 29 1.82 -22.59 -1.32
C ARG A 29 1.89 -21.06 -1.24
N LYS A 30 1.33 -20.43 -0.20
CA LYS A 30 1.46 -18.96 0.01
C LYS A 30 2.89 -18.57 0.36
N ILE A 31 3.54 -19.33 1.24
CA ILE A 31 4.93 -19.09 1.65
C ILE A 31 5.88 -19.24 0.45
N GLU A 32 5.67 -20.27 -0.37
CA GLU A 32 6.43 -20.50 -1.60
C GLU A 32 6.21 -19.36 -2.60
N PHE A 33 4.95 -18.91 -2.78
CA PHE A 33 4.65 -17.75 -3.61
C PHE A 33 5.40 -16.49 -3.13
N LEU A 34 5.32 -16.17 -1.83
CA LEU A 34 6.01 -15.00 -1.26
C LEU A 34 7.53 -15.09 -1.43
N SER A 35 8.10 -16.28 -1.24
CA SER A 35 9.52 -16.53 -1.45
C SER A 35 9.90 -16.34 -2.92
N ARG A 36 9.08 -16.84 -3.85
CA ARG A 36 9.30 -16.74 -5.29
C ARG A 36 9.29 -15.30 -5.79
N ILE A 37 8.47 -14.42 -5.20
CA ILE A 37 8.45 -12.99 -5.55
C ILE A 37 9.54 -12.19 -4.81
N GLY A 38 10.47 -12.86 -4.12
CA GLY A 38 11.63 -12.24 -3.48
C GLY A 38 11.42 -11.74 -2.04
N VAL A 39 10.29 -12.07 -1.38
CA VAL A 39 10.13 -11.73 0.05
C VAL A 39 11.02 -12.63 0.88
N SER A 40 11.91 -12.02 1.67
CA SER A 40 12.79 -12.77 2.59
C SER A 40 11.97 -13.64 3.55
N LYS A 41 12.43 -14.87 3.78
CA LYS A 41 11.79 -15.83 4.70
C LYS A 41 11.52 -15.23 6.09
N ALA A 42 12.39 -14.35 6.57
CA ALA A 42 12.23 -13.65 7.84
C ALA A 42 11.04 -12.66 7.87
N TYR A 43 10.65 -12.11 6.71
CA TYR A 43 9.52 -11.16 6.58
C TYR A 43 8.19 -11.83 6.26
N ILE A 44 8.18 -13.10 5.83
CA ILE A 44 6.95 -13.82 5.48
C ILE A 44 5.93 -13.87 6.64
N PRO A 45 6.31 -14.18 7.90
CA PRO A 45 5.38 -14.14 9.02
C PRO A 45 4.77 -12.75 9.23
N VAL A 46 5.57 -11.69 9.04
CA VAL A 46 5.12 -10.30 9.14
C VAL A 46 4.10 -9.96 8.06
N VAL A 47 4.33 -10.43 6.84
CA VAL A 47 3.41 -10.24 5.69
C VAL A 47 2.06 -10.91 5.96
N ILE A 48 2.07 -12.18 6.38
CA ILE A 48 0.86 -12.94 6.69
C ILE A 48 0.09 -12.30 7.85
N ARG A 49 0.78 -11.88 8.92
CA ARG A 49 0.15 -11.20 10.05
C ARG A 49 -0.49 -9.86 9.66
N LYS A 50 0.18 -9.07 8.82
CA LYS A 50 -0.33 -7.77 8.34
C LYS A 50 -1.49 -7.93 7.35
N TYR A 51 -1.54 -9.04 6.61
CA TYR A 51 -2.58 -9.31 5.62
C TYR A 51 -3.03 -10.79 5.67
N PRO A 52 -3.79 -11.20 6.70
CA PRO A 52 -4.25 -12.59 6.85
C PRO A 52 -5.10 -13.08 5.69
N LYS A 53 -5.86 -12.17 5.05
CA LYS A 53 -6.67 -12.47 3.85
C LYS A 53 -5.86 -13.02 2.68
N LEU A 54 -4.52 -12.88 2.69
CA LEU A 54 -3.65 -13.57 1.74
C LEU A 54 -3.88 -15.09 1.76
N LEU A 55 -4.17 -15.67 2.92
CA LEU A 55 -4.32 -17.12 3.09
C LEU A 55 -5.53 -17.67 2.33
N VAL A 56 -6.56 -16.85 2.15
CA VAL A 56 -7.79 -17.21 1.41
C VAL A 56 -7.86 -16.60 0.00
N SER A 57 -6.82 -15.85 -0.41
CA SER A 57 -6.75 -15.25 -1.76
C SER A 57 -6.38 -16.28 -2.83
N ASP A 58 -6.77 -16.06 -4.08
CA ASP A 58 -6.37 -16.92 -5.20
C ASP A 58 -4.92 -16.60 -5.65
N ILE A 59 -3.99 -17.51 -5.34
CA ILE A 59 -2.56 -17.44 -5.73
C ILE A 59 -2.30 -17.85 -7.18
N ASP A 60 -3.23 -18.57 -7.80
CA ASP A 60 -3.01 -19.16 -9.12
C ASP A 60 -3.44 -18.21 -10.23
N LYS A 61 -4.34 -17.25 -9.91
CA LYS A 61 -4.81 -16.24 -10.87
C LYS A 61 -4.49 -14.82 -10.44
N THR A 62 -4.96 -14.39 -9.26
CA THR A 62 -5.01 -12.95 -8.96
C THR A 62 -3.67 -12.36 -8.53
N LEU A 63 -2.91 -13.07 -7.69
CA LEU A 63 -1.61 -12.56 -7.23
C LEU A 63 -0.56 -12.47 -8.34
N PRO A 64 -0.36 -13.49 -9.20
CA PRO A 64 0.61 -13.41 -10.29
C PRO A 64 0.31 -12.26 -11.25
N GLN A 65 -0.96 -12.02 -11.56
CA GLN A 65 -1.37 -10.88 -12.39
C GLN A 65 -0.95 -9.54 -11.79
N ARG A 66 -1.01 -9.38 -10.46
CA ARG A 66 -0.57 -8.16 -9.76
C ARG A 66 0.93 -7.95 -9.87
N ILE A 67 1.71 -9.02 -9.72
CA ILE A 67 3.17 -8.98 -9.87
C ILE A 67 3.54 -8.59 -11.31
N VAL A 68 2.94 -9.26 -12.30
CA VAL A 68 3.15 -8.95 -13.73
C VAL A 68 2.77 -7.50 -14.03
N TYR A 69 1.69 -6.99 -13.44
CA TYR A 69 1.30 -5.60 -13.61
C TYR A 69 2.38 -4.64 -13.12
N PHE A 70 2.93 -4.83 -11.91
CA PHE A 70 4.01 -3.98 -11.40
C PHE A 70 5.30 -4.08 -12.22
N ILE A 71 5.64 -5.27 -12.73
CA ILE A 71 6.77 -5.45 -13.65
C ILE A 71 6.55 -4.67 -14.95
N LYS A 72 5.35 -4.71 -15.52
CA LYS A 72 4.98 -3.93 -16.71
C LYS A 72 5.04 -2.43 -16.51
N LEU A 73 4.92 -1.96 -15.26
CA LEU A 73 5.14 -0.55 -14.89
C LEU A 73 6.62 -0.20 -14.69
N GLY A 74 7.54 -1.14 -14.91
CA GLY A 74 8.98 -0.94 -14.80
C GLY A 74 9.55 -1.16 -13.39
N LEU A 75 8.79 -1.78 -12.48
CA LEU A 75 9.30 -2.13 -11.14
C LEU A 75 10.03 -3.46 -11.16
N SER A 76 11.18 -3.53 -10.48
CA SER A 76 11.91 -4.79 -10.33
C SER A 76 11.24 -5.72 -9.31
N GLU A 77 11.57 -7.02 -9.35
CA GLU A 77 11.11 -7.97 -8.32
C GLU A 77 11.53 -7.53 -6.91
N LYS A 78 12.72 -6.93 -6.78
CA LYS A 78 13.22 -6.37 -5.51
C LYS A 78 12.34 -5.22 -5.01
N ASP A 79 11.91 -4.33 -5.91
CA ASP A 79 10.99 -3.24 -5.56
C ASP A 79 9.65 -3.79 -5.08
N ILE A 80 9.11 -4.79 -5.79
CA ILE A 80 7.84 -5.43 -5.45
C ILE A 80 7.93 -6.15 -4.09
N ALA A 81 9.00 -6.92 -3.86
CA ALA A 81 9.26 -7.59 -2.58
C ALA A 81 9.36 -6.59 -1.42
N PHE A 82 10.03 -5.46 -1.65
CA PHE A 82 10.13 -4.37 -0.68
C PHE A 82 8.75 -3.78 -0.37
N MET A 83 7.96 -3.48 -1.40
CA MET A 83 6.59 -2.97 -1.24
C MET A 83 5.70 -3.92 -0.45
N VAL A 84 5.71 -5.21 -0.78
CA VAL A 84 4.92 -6.25 -0.09
C VAL A 84 5.33 -6.37 1.38
N SER A 85 6.63 -6.27 1.67
CA SER A 85 7.17 -6.33 3.04
C SER A 85 6.75 -5.11 3.88
N LYS A 86 6.68 -3.92 3.27
CA LYS A 86 6.25 -2.69 3.94
C LYS A 86 4.73 -2.62 4.09
N PHE A 87 3.98 -2.97 3.04
CA PHE A 87 2.53 -2.84 2.96
C PHE A 87 1.91 -4.03 2.22
N SER A 88 1.77 -5.14 2.94
CA SER A 88 1.23 -6.42 2.45
C SER A 88 -0.19 -6.38 1.87
N PRO A 89 -1.12 -5.51 2.33
CA PRO A 89 -2.45 -5.40 1.73
C PRO A 89 -2.46 -5.02 0.25
N ILE A 90 -1.35 -4.51 -0.30
CA ILE A 90 -1.23 -4.26 -1.75
C ILE A 90 -1.50 -5.50 -2.60
N LEU A 91 -1.19 -6.69 -2.06
CA LEU A 91 -1.47 -7.96 -2.70
C LEU A 91 -2.97 -8.25 -2.83
N GLY A 92 -3.83 -7.52 -2.14
CA GLY A 92 -5.29 -7.63 -2.25
C GLY A 92 -5.93 -6.67 -3.24
N TYR A 93 -5.20 -5.67 -3.73
CA TYR A 93 -5.78 -4.60 -4.55
C TYR A 93 -5.99 -5.03 -6.00
N SER A 94 -7.18 -4.76 -6.53
CA SER A 94 -7.50 -5.13 -7.91
C SER A 94 -6.87 -4.18 -8.93
N ILE A 95 -6.54 -4.75 -10.09
CA ILE A 95 -5.77 -4.12 -11.18
C ILE A 95 -6.68 -3.48 -12.24
N LYS A 96 -7.96 -3.88 -12.33
CA LYS A 96 -8.80 -3.51 -13.48
C LYS A 96 -9.01 -1.99 -13.55
N GLU A 97 -9.43 -1.52 -14.72
CA GLU A 97 -9.55 -0.09 -15.04
C GLU A 97 -10.42 0.72 -14.08
N LYS A 98 -11.43 0.10 -13.48
CA LYS A 98 -12.30 0.74 -12.47
C LYS A 98 -11.83 0.54 -11.03
N ASP A 99 -10.72 -0.17 -10.83
CA ASP A 99 -10.26 -0.62 -9.52
C ASP A 99 -9.17 0.29 -8.93
N VAL A 100 -8.40 -0.25 -7.97
CA VAL A 100 -7.57 0.52 -7.05
C VAL A 100 -6.21 0.88 -7.65
N LEU A 101 -5.54 -0.05 -8.35
CA LEU A 101 -4.14 0.14 -8.74
C LEU A 101 -3.97 1.05 -9.96
N ARG A 102 -4.68 0.76 -11.06
CA ARG A 102 -4.47 1.44 -12.34
C ARG A 102 -4.81 2.94 -12.30
N PRO A 103 -6.01 3.37 -11.85
CA PRO A 103 -6.35 4.79 -11.79
C PRO A 103 -5.40 5.61 -10.93
N LYS A 104 -4.86 5.01 -9.86
CA LYS A 104 -3.90 5.67 -8.97
C LYS A 104 -2.51 5.79 -9.63
N ILE A 105 -2.04 4.75 -10.31
CA ILE A 105 -0.80 4.85 -11.10
C ILE A 105 -0.92 5.90 -12.21
N GLU A 106 -2.04 5.89 -12.95
CA GLU A 106 -2.28 6.88 -14.01
C GLU A 106 -2.32 8.29 -13.44
N PHE A 107 -2.98 8.51 -12.31
CA PHE A 107 -2.97 9.82 -11.67
C PHE A 107 -1.56 10.25 -11.22
N LEU A 108 -0.78 9.35 -10.63
CA LEU A 108 0.60 9.62 -10.22
C LEU A 108 1.49 10.03 -11.40
N VAL A 109 1.46 9.26 -12.48
CA VAL A 109 2.37 9.46 -13.62
C VAL A 109 1.86 10.57 -14.54
N ASN A 110 0.59 10.52 -14.93
CA ASN A 110 0.06 11.40 -15.98
C ASN A 110 -0.34 12.78 -15.43
N THR A 111 -0.87 12.84 -14.20
CA THR A 111 -1.34 14.09 -13.60
C THR A 111 -0.31 14.69 -12.66
N MET A 112 0.19 13.91 -11.70
CA MET A 112 1.18 14.41 -10.73
C MET A 112 2.59 14.52 -11.31
N LYS A 113 2.83 13.94 -12.50
CA LYS A 113 4.13 13.91 -13.19
C LYS A 113 5.25 13.30 -12.35
N ARG A 114 4.91 12.28 -11.54
CA ARG A 114 5.85 11.62 -10.64
C ARG A 114 6.26 10.24 -11.16
N PRO A 115 7.50 9.80 -10.89
CA PRO A 115 7.95 8.48 -11.32
C PRO A 115 7.22 7.37 -10.56
N VAL A 116 6.94 6.25 -11.24
CA VAL A 116 6.33 5.06 -10.63
C VAL A 116 7.11 4.63 -9.37
N LYS A 117 8.44 4.77 -9.37
CA LYS A 117 9.33 4.39 -8.26
C LYS A 117 8.96 5.02 -6.90
N GLU A 118 8.22 6.13 -6.89
CA GLU A 118 7.79 6.76 -5.65
C GLU A 118 6.81 5.87 -4.84
N VAL A 119 6.04 5.02 -5.50
CA VAL A 119 5.15 4.05 -4.80
C VAL A 119 5.93 2.93 -4.12
N VAL A 120 7.19 2.71 -4.50
CA VAL A 120 8.09 1.75 -3.83
C VAL A 120 8.46 2.27 -2.45
N SER A 121 8.78 3.56 -2.36
CA SER A 121 9.09 4.25 -1.11
C SER A 121 7.85 4.40 -0.22
N TYR A 122 6.66 4.53 -0.82
CA TYR A 122 5.41 4.71 -0.08
C TYR A 122 4.23 3.89 -0.63
N PRO A 123 4.24 2.55 -0.48
CA PRO A 123 3.22 1.67 -1.05
C PRO A 123 1.82 1.86 -0.43
N ARG A 124 1.74 2.50 0.74
CA ARG A 124 0.48 2.92 1.36
C ARG A 124 -0.30 3.91 0.48
N TYR A 125 0.33 4.55 -0.50
CA TYR A 125 -0.33 5.34 -1.54
C TYR A 125 -1.61 4.69 -2.07
N PHE A 126 -1.57 3.39 -2.36
CA PHE A 126 -2.71 2.64 -2.90
C PHE A 126 -3.85 2.43 -1.91
N SER A 127 -3.66 2.69 -0.63
CA SER A 127 -4.72 2.58 0.39
C SER A 127 -5.62 3.82 0.47
N TYR A 128 -5.14 4.98 0.03
CA TYR A 128 -5.90 6.22 0.11
C TYR A 128 -6.90 6.34 -1.02
N SER A 129 -8.09 6.90 -0.75
CA SER A 129 -9.08 7.17 -1.79
C SER A 129 -8.51 8.16 -2.82
N LEU A 130 -8.66 7.81 -4.11
CA LEU A 130 -8.24 8.69 -5.20
C LEU A 130 -9.02 10.00 -5.17
N GLU A 131 -10.35 9.89 -5.08
CA GLU A 131 -11.27 11.05 -5.12
C GLU A 131 -11.32 11.81 -3.80
N LYS A 132 -11.30 11.13 -2.65
CA LYS A 132 -11.50 11.80 -1.35
C LYS A 132 -10.22 12.33 -0.71
N LYS A 133 -9.03 11.84 -1.09
CA LYS A 133 -7.78 12.23 -0.42
C LYS A 133 -6.64 12.56 -1.37
N ILE A 134 -6.36 11.73 -2.38
CA ILE A 134 -5.22 11.95 -3.27
C ILE A 134 -5.42 13.19 -4.15
N LYS A 135 -6.52 13.25 -4.90
CA LYS A 135 -6.83 14.39 -5.79
C LYS A 135 -6.96 15.71 -5.00
N PRO A 136 -7.77 15.81 -3.93
CA PRO A 136 -7.93 17.07 -3.21
C PRO A 136 -6.62 17.63 -2.69
N ARG A 137 -5.79 16.79 -2.06
CA ARG A 137 -4.49 17.22 -1.52
C ARG A 137 -3.50 17.60 -2.62
N TYR A 138 -3.49 16.89 -3.74
CA TYR A 138 -2.64 17.24 -4.88
C TYR A 138 -2.99 18.62 -5.42
N TRP A 139 -4.27 18.91 -5.64
CA TRP A 139 -4.69 20.20 -6.21
C TRP A 139 -4.42 21.38 -5.27
N VAL A 140 -4.58 21.17 -3.95
CA VAL A 140 -4.20 22.19 -2.94
C VAL A 140 -2.72 22.53 -3.03
N LEU A 141 -1.85 21.51 -3.07
CA LEU A 141 -0.39 21.69 -3.15
C LEU A 141 0.03 22.30 -4.49
N LYS A 142 -0.54 21.81 -5.60
CA LYS A 142 -0.26 22.33 -6.94
C LYS A 142 -0.62 23.82 -7.06
N GLY A 143 -1.79 24.22 -6.56
CA GLY A 143 -2.23 25.63 -6.59
C GLY A 143 -1.36 26.55 -5.73
N ARG A 144 -0.59 25.98 -4.79
CA ARG A 144 0.37 26.70 -3.93
C ARG A 144 1.82 26.53 -4.38
N ASN A 145 2.05 25.82 -5.49
CA ASN A 145 3.38 25.47 -5.98
C ASN A 145 4.27 24.77 -4.93
N ILE A 146 3.68 23.88 -4.12
CA ILE A 146 4.38 23.13 -3.08
C ILE A 146 4.68 21.72 -3.59
N GLU A 147 5.95 21.34 -3.53
CA GLU A 147 6.39 19.97 -3.74
C GLU A 147 6.71 19.29 -2.41
N CYS A 148 6.23 18.06 -2.22
CA CYS A 148 6.53 17.24 -1.05
C CYS A 148 6.39 15.75 -1.37
N SER A 149 6.88 14.87 -0.49
CA SER A 149 6.78 13.41 -0.71
C SER A 149 5.33 12.91 -0.63
N LEU A 150 5.03 11.75 -1.25
CA LEU A 150 3.71 11.11 -1.07
C LEU A 150 3.38 10.83 0.40
N LYS A 151 4.40 10.56 1.22
CA LYS A 151 4.25 10.33 2.65
C LYS A 151 3.80 11.60 3.36
N ASP A 152 4.42 12.75 3.05
CA ASP A 152 4.04 14.03 3.65
C ASP A 152 2.68 14.49 3.19
N MET A 153 2.38 14.30 1.90
CA MET A 153 1.09 14.64 1.31
C MET A 153 -0.05 13.81 1.90
N LEU A 154 0.13 12.49 2.10
CA LEU A 154 -0.99 11.57 2.36
C LEU A 154 -0.97 10.93 3.76
N GLY A 155 0.21 10.84 4.37
CA GLY A 155 0.41 10.22 5.69
C GLY A 155 -0.22 11.02 6.82
N LYS A 156 -0.30 12.35 6.66
CA LYS A 156 -0.89 13.29 7.62
C LYS A 156 -2.41 13.14 7.72
N ASN A 157 -2.98 13.41 8.88
CA ASN A 157 -4.43 13.65 9.01
C ASN A 157 -4.81 14.99 8.33
N ASP A 158 -6.06 15.41 8.40
CA ASP A 158 -6.51 16.60 7.67
C ASP A 158 -6.07 17.89 8.38
N GLU A 159 -6.03 17.88 9.72
CA GLU A 159 -5.58 18.98 10.55
C GLU A 159 -4.08 19.27 10.36
N GLU A 160 -3.23 18.23 10.44
CA GLU A 160 -1.79 18.30 10.20
C GLU A 160 -1.49 18.78 8.78
N PHE A 161 -2.22 18.27 7.78
CA PHE A 161 -2.06 18.69 6.40
C PHE A 161 -2.43 20.17 6.21
N ALA A 162 -3.52 20.62 6.83
CA ALA A 162 -3.97 22.01 6.74
C ALA A 162 -3.01 22.97 7.47
N ALA A 163 -2.54 22.59 8.67
CA ALA A 163 -1.58 23.38 9.44
C ALA A 163 -0.28 23.61 8.65
N GLU A 164 0.22 22.57 8.00
CA GLU A 164 1.49 22.64 7.28
C GLU A 164 1.38 23.32 5.91
N PHE A 165 0.34 23.01 5.14
CA PHE A 165 0.28 23.39 3.73
C PHE A 165 -0.79 24.43 3.40
N MET A 166 -1.76 24.66 4.29
CA MET A 166 -2.85 25.61 4.06
C MET A 166 -2.71 26.89 4.88
N GLY A 167 -1.73 26.98 5.78
CA GLY A 167 -1.44 28.19 6.55
C GLY A 167 -2.47 28.50 7.64
N VAL A 168 -3.32 27.53 8.01
CA VAL A 168 -4.46 27.71 8.94
C VAL A 168 -4.03 27.82 10.41
N GLY A 169 -2.75 28.13 10.67
CA GLY A 169 -2.17 28.19 12.03
C GLY A 169 -1.25 29.38 12.29
N ARG A 170 -1.09 30.33 11.35
CA ARG A 170 -0.38 31.59 11.62
C ARG A 170 -1.38 32.73 11.73
N ASN A 171 -2.04 32.82 12.89
CA ASN A 171 -2.63 34.08 13.29
C ASN A 171 -1.49 35.10 13.44
N SER A 172 -1.53 36.09 12.58
CA SER A 172 -0.80 37.35 12.64
C SER A 172 -1.07 38.03 13.98
N ALA A 173 -0.22 37.76 14.96
CA ALA A 173 -0.10 38.52 16.18
C ALA A 173 1.33 39.10 16.25
N HIS A 174 1.63 40.05 15.36
CA HIS A 174 2.69 41.05 15.53
C HIS A 174 2.53 42.09 14.42
N ASP A 175 1.50 42.92 14.56
CA ASP A 175 1.42 44.26 13.95
C ASP A 175 0.57 45.13 14.88
N ARG A 176 1.13 45.43 16.05
CA ARG A 176 0.84 46.62 16.84
C ARG A 176 2.11 46.92 17.63
N LEU A 177 2.89 47.89 17.16
CA LEU A 177 3.44 49.02 17.90
C LEU A 177 3.91 50.05 16.88
#